data_AF-A0A951LGL6-F1
#
_entry.id   AF-A0A951LGL6-F1
#
_cell.length_a   1.000
_cell.length_b   1.000
_cell.length_c   1.000
_cell.angle_alpha   90.00
_cell.angle_beta   90.00
_cell.angle_gamma   90.00
#
_symmetry.space_group_name_H-M   'P 1'
#
loop_
_entity.id
_entity.type
_entity.pdbx_description
1 polymer ?
#
loop_
_entity_poly.entity_id
_entity_poly.type
_entity_poly.pdbx_seq_one_letter_code
_entity_poly.pdbx_strand_id
1 'polypeptide(L)'
;MMPVKVVAGGGLAYPRIMVEHIILGLSDPINEHLVKLGGFEFPPELRRHFRRELTTWLKKIGVLRFKPSNRPGSFKFYFDLLFDYPFGGVEIENAERIIHSVAEDHEDARSIKTPEEMVEWLRQFHTELARRLHRGEDVLDLVPE
;
A
#
# COMPACT_ATOMS: atom_id res chain seq x y z
N MET A 1 -28.95 38.26 -2.71
CA MET A 1 -29.00 36.80 -2.50
C MET A 1 -27.79 36.21 -3.22
N MET A 2 -26.74 35.82 -2.50
CA MET A 2 -25.53 35.24 -3.09
C MET A 2 -25.80 33.78 -3.46
N PRO A 3 -25.41 33.29 -4.65
CA PRO A 3 -25.65 31.90 -5.01
C PRO A 3 -24.74 30.99 -4.17
N VAL A 4 -25.36 30.04 -3.48
CA VAL A 4 -24.67 28.92 -2.82
C VAL A 4 -24.01 28.08 -3.91
N LYS A 5 -22.68 28.09 -3.96
CA LYS A 5 -21.92 27.08 -4.70
C LYS A 5 -22.13 25.75 -4.01
N VAL A 6 -22.94 24.89 -4.63
CA VAL A 6 -22.95 23.46 -4.33
C VAL A 6 -21.59 22.90 -4.75
N VAL A 7 -20.71 22.64 -3.77
CA VAL A 7 -19.47 21.91 -4.01
C VAL A 7 -19.83 20.44 -4.16
N ALA A 8 -19.79 19.94 -5.38
CA ALA A 8 -19.99 18.54 -5.68
C ALA A 8 -18.89 17.69 -5.00
N GLY A 9 -19.31 16.68 -4.21
CA GLY A 9 -18.49 15.54 -3.78
C GLY A 9 -17.48 15.83 -2.66
N GLY A 10 -17.96 16.03 -1.42
CA GLY A 10 -17.11 16.16 -0.25
C GLY A 10 -16.39 14.84 0.11
N GLY A 11 -15.19 14.63 -0.44
CA GLY A 11 -14.24 13.68 0.14
C GLY A 11 -13.93 14.09 1.58
N LEU A 12 -13.89 13.13 2.50
CA LEU A 12 -13.52 13.41 3.88
C LEU A 12 -12.05 13.84 3.91
N ALA A 13 -11.81 15.13 4.12
CA ALA A 13 -10.48 15.65 4.38
C ALA A 13 -10.17 15.54 5.87
N TYR A 14 -8.98 15.06 6.21
CA TYR A 14 -8.55 14.84 7.59
C TYR A 14 -7.30 15.68 7.92
N PRO A 15 -7.08 16.01 9.21
CA PRO A 15 -5.78 16.48 9.67
C PRO A 15 -4.67 15.49 9.27
N ARG A 16 -3.47 16.01 8.96
CA ARG A 16 -2.31 15.21 8.55
C ARG A 16 -2.05 14.01 9.47
N ILE A 17 -2.06 14.25 10.78
CA ILE A 17 -1.82 13.21 11.79
C ILE A 17 -2.83 12.05 11.73
N MET A 18 -4.09 12.34 11.40
CA MET A 18 -5.11 11.29 11.25
C MET A 18 -4.88 10.48 9.98
N VAL A 19 -4.52 11.12 8.87
CA VAL A 19 -4.17 10.42 7.62
C VAL A 19 -2.97 9.52 7.84
N GLU A 20 -1.96 10.01 8.55
CA GLU A 20 -0.76 9.27 8.92
C GLU A 20 -1.09 8.01 9.72
N HIS A 21 -1.86 8.13 10.81
CA HIS A 21 -2.29 6.96 11.59
C HIS A 21 -3.11 5.96 10.78
N ILE A 22 -3.97 6.43 9.88
CA ILE A 22 -4.75 5.53 9.01
C ILE A 22 -3.82 4.72 8.10
N ILE A 23 -2.81 5.35 7.50
CA ILE A 23 -1.88 4.67 6.60
C ILE A 23 -0.95 3.72 7.38
N LEU A 24 -0.41 4.16 8.52
CA LEU A 24 0.43 3.32 9.37
C LEU A 24 -0.30 2.06 9.84
N GLY A 25 -1.58 2.18 10.22
CA GLY A 25 -2.42 1.03 10.57
C GLY A 25 -2.74 0.09 9.41
N LEU A 26 -2.36 0.42 8.18
CA LEU A 26 -2.50 -0.41 6.98
C LEU A 26 -1.16 -0.85 6.39
N SER A 27 -0.04 -0.31 6.88
CA SER A 27 1.28 -0.56 6.30
C SER A 27 1.66 -2.02 6.35
N ASP A 28 1.61 -2.64 7.54
CA ASP A 28 1.97 -4.05 7.72
C ASP A 28 1.11 -5.00 6.86
N PRO A 29 -0.24 -4.95 6.92
CA PRO A 29 -1.06 -5.86 6.11
C PRO A 29 -0.90 -5.63 4.60
N ILE A 30 -0.67 -4.39 4.15
CA ILE A 30 -0.35 -4.11 2.74
C ILE A 30 0.96 -4.77 2.34
N ASN A 31 2.02 -4.57 3.13
CA ASN A 31 3.34 -5.11 2.81
C ASN A 31 3.37 -6.64 2.82
N GLU A 32 2.71 -7.27 3.79
CA GLU A 32 2.55 -8.72 3.84
C GLU A 32 1.82 -9.25 2.60
N HIS A 33 0.74 -8.59 2.19
CA HIS A 33 -0.01 -8.98 0.99
C HIS A 33 0.77 -8.76 -0.30
N LEU A 34 1.59 -7.72 -0.36
CA LEU A 34 2.49 -7.50 -1.50
C LEU A 34 3.54 -8.59 -1.59
N VAL A 35 4.13 -9.02 -0.47
CA VAL A 35 5.05 -10.17 -0.44
C VAL A 35 4.33 -11.45 -0.87
N LYS A 36 3.12 -11.72 -0.37
CA LYS A 36 2.28 -12.86 -0.80
C LYS A 36 2.03 -12.86 -2.31
N LEU A 37 1.66 -11.71 -2.88
CA LEU A 37 1.27 -11.61 -4.29
C LEU A 37 2.45 -11.51 -5.26
N GLY A 38 3.56 -10.92 -4.84
CA GLY A 38 4.77 -10.74 -5.66
C GLY A 38 5.81 -11.83 -5.48
N GLY A 39 5.76 -12.56 -4.36
CA GLY A 39 6.81 -13.50 -3.95
C GLY A 39 6.41 -14.96 -3.97
N PHE A 40 5.13 -15.29 -4.11
CA PHE A 40 4.65 -16.67 -4.00
C PHE A 40 3.67 -17.01 -5.13
N GLU A 41 3.68 -18.28 -5.52
CA GLU A 41 2.69 -18.87 -6.42
C GLU A 41 1.57 -19.53 -5.61
N PHE A 42 0.53 -18.77 -5.32
CA PHE A 42 -0.67 -19.29 -4.64
C PHE A 42 -1.73 -19.79 -5.65
N PRO A 43 -2.60 -20.74 -5.24
CA PRO A 43 -3.78 -21.11 -6.01
C PRO A 43 -4.64 -19.88 -6.36
N PRO A 44 -5.34 -19.88 -7.52
CA PRO A 44 -6.09 -18.72 -8.01
C PRO A 44 -7.13 -18.16 -7.02
N GLU A 45 -7.75 -19.01 -6.22
CA GLU A 45 -8.75 -18.65 -5.22
C GLU A 45 -8.13 -17.82 -4.09
N LEU A 46 -7.00 -18.29 -3.56
CA LEU A 46 -6.28 -17.62 -2.48
C LEU A 46 -5.63 -16.32 -2.98
N ARG A 47 -5.07 -16.35 -4.19
CA ARG A 47 -4.54 -15.15 -4.84
C ARG A 47 -5.61 -14.07 -5.04
N ARG A 48 -6.82 -14.46 -5.47
CA ARG A 48 -7.97 -13.56 -5.61
C ARG A 48 -8.40 -12.97 -4.27
N HIS A 49 -8.36 -13.76 -3.20
CA HIS A 49 -8.65 -13.29 -1.84
C HIS A 49 -7.65 -12.20 -1.42
N PHE A 50 -6.35 -12.45 -1.50
CA PHE A 50 -5.30 -11.47 -1.18
C PHE A 50 -5.41 -10.19 -2.02
N ARG A 51 -5.68 -10.31 -3.33
CA ARG A 51 -5.92 -9.16 -4.22
C ARG A 51 -7.09 -8.31 -3.75
N ARG A 52 -8.19 -8.93 -3.29
CA ARG A 52 -9.39 -8.22 -2.83
C ARG A 52 -9.11 -7.42 -1.55
N GLU A 53 -8.34 -7.97 -0.62
CA GLU A 53 -7.96 -7.28 0.62
C GLU A 53 -7.04 -6.09 0.32
N LEU A 54 -5.98 -6.31 -0.46
CA LEU A 54 -5.08 -5.24 -0.90
C LEU A 54 -5.83 -4.13 -1.64
N THR A 55 -6.72 -4.49 -2.58
CA THR A 55 -7.59 -3.55 -3.29
C THR A 55 -8.42 -2.69 -2.33
N THR A 56 -8.94 -3.29 -1.25
CA THR A 56 -9.78 -2.60 -0.28
C THR A 56 -8.97 -1.55 0.49
N TRP A 57 -7.75 -1.88 0.91
CA TRP A 57 -6.89 -0.95 1.62
C TRP A 57 -6.34 0.16 0.71
N LEU A 58 -5.94 -0.17 -0.53
CA LEU A 58 -5.48 0.83 -1.50
C LEU A 58 -6.61 1.80 -1.89
N LYS A 59 -7.85 1.33 -2.07
CA LYS A 59 -9.03 2.20 -2.24
C LYS A 59 -9.16 3.16 -1.07
N LYS A 60 -9.02 2.68 0.16
CA LYS A 60 -9.12 3.49 1.37
C LYS A 60 -8.03 4.58 1.41
N ILE A 61 -6.79 4.25 1.06
CA ILE A 61 -5.69 5.24 1.00
C ILE A 61 -5.88 6.24 -0.14
N GLY A 62 -6.28 5.79 -1.33
CA GLY A 62 -6.44 6.61 -2.53
C GLY A 62 -7.49 7.72 -2.40
N VAL A 63 -8.48 7.57 -1.51
CA VAL A 63 -9.51 8.59 -1.25
C VAL A 63 -9.15 9.59 -0.15
N LEU A 64 -8.04 9.39 0.59
CA LEU A 64 -7.66 10.28 1.68
C LEU A 64 -7.23 11.66 1.15
N ARG A 65 -7.73 12.72 1.77
CA ARG A 65 -7.37 14.11 1.46
C ARG A 65 -6.98 14.85 2.74
N PHE A 66 -6.11 15.84 2.62
CA PHE A 66 -5.57 16.60 3.75
C PHE A 66 -6.34 17.90 3.95
N LYS A 67 -6.68 18.23 5.20
CA LYS A 67 -7.09 19.59 5.57
C LYS A 67 -5.88 20.53 5.61
N PRO A 68 -6.05 21.82 5.30
CA PRO A 68 -7.27 22.45 4.75
C PRO A 68 -7.35 22.39 3.22
N SER A 69 -6.28 21.94 2.54
CA SER A 69 -6.12 22.08 1.09
C SER A 69 -7.01 21.14 0.25
N ASN A 70 -7.59 20.11 0.87
CA ASN A 70 -8.28 19.02 0.21
C ASN A 70 -7.43 18.34 -0.89
N ARG A 71 -6.11 18.32 -0.72
CA ARG A 71 -5.15 17.69 -1.65
C ARG A 71 -4.62 16.37 -1.07
N PRO A 72 -4.11 15.45 -1.91
CA PRO A 72 -3.33 14.31 -1.45
C PRO A 72 -2.04 14.72 -0.73
N GLY A 73 -1.36 13.74 -0.13
CA GLY A 73 -0.05 13.90 0.49
C GLY A 73 1.06 14.09 -0.54
N SER A 74 2.28 14.37 -0.08
CA SER A 74 3.47 14.36 -0.94
C SER A 74 3.89 12.93 -1.27
N PHE A 75 4.67 12.75 -2.34
CA PHE A 75 5.34 11.48 -2.63
C PHE A 75 6.06 10.92 -1.40
N LYS A 76 6.93 11.74 -0.78
CA LYS A 76 7.71 11.33 0.40
C LYS A 76 6.81 10.87 1.54
N PHE A 77 5.67 11.54 1.76
CA PHE A 77 4.73 11.15 2.81
C PHE A 77 4.18 9.73 2.59
N TYR A 78 3.78 9.37 1.37
CA TYR A 78 3.29 8.02 1.09
C TYR A 78 4.40 6.98 1.10
N PHE A 79 5.54 7.28 0.48
CA PHE A 79 6.68 6.36 0.43
C PHE A 79 7.23 6.06 1.82
N ASP A 80 7.38 7.08 2.66
CA ASP A 80 7.90 6.91 4.00
C ASP A 80 6.99 5.99 4.83
N LEU A 81 5.68 6.26 4.84
CA LEU A 81 4.74 5.51 5.68
C LEU A 81 4.49 4.07 5.23
N LEU A 82 4.58 3.80 3.93
CA LEU A 82 4.29 2.48 3.37
C LEU A 82 5.54 1.61 3.19
N PHE A 83 6.72 2.21 3.00
CA PHE A 83 7.95 1.47 2.70
C PHE A 83 9.15 1.85 3.58
N ASP A 84 9.50 3.14 3.70
CA ASP A 84 10.73 3.53 4.42
C ASP A 84 10.64 3.25 5.93
N TYR A 85 9.49 3.49 6.58
CA TYR A 85 9.35 3.20 8.01
C TYR A 85 9.32 1.69 8.29
N PRO A 86 8.61 0.86 7.50
CA PRO A 86 8.64 -0.59 7.72
C PRO A 86 9.97 -1.24 7.31
N PHE A 87 10.67 -0.77 6.27
CA PHE A 87 11.82 -1.47 5.71
C PHE A 87 13.14 -0.70 5.78
N GLY A 88 13.16 0.63 5.84
CA GLY A 88 14.35 1.46 5.67
C GLY A 88 15.50 1.10 6.62
N GLY A 89 16.65 0.76 6.05
CA GLY A 89 17.86 0.37 6.78
C GLY A 89 17.91 -1.09 7.24
N VAL A 90 16.81 -1.83 7.08
CA VAL A 90 16.66 -3.26 7.43
C VAL A 90 15.85 -4.00 6.36
N GLU A 91 15.93 -3.55 5.11
CA GLU A 91 14.97 -3.96 4.08
C GLU A 91 14.99 -5.48 3.84
N ILE A 92 16.19 -6.05 3.71
CA ILE A 92 16.41 -7.46 3.44
C ILE A 92 15.91 -8.31 4.61
N GLU A 93 16.28 -7.95 5.83
CA GLU A 93 15.87 -8.68 7.04
C GLU A 93 14.34 -8.70 7.21
N ASN A 94 13.67 -7.57 6.95
CA ASN A 94 12.21 -7.53 7.03
C ASN A 94 11.52 -8.27 5.88
N ALA A 95 12.06 -8.22 4.66
CA ALA A 95 11.54 -9.03 3.57
C ALA A 95 11.69 -10.54 3.86
N GLU A 96 12.85 -10.96 4.36
CA GLU A 96 13.11 -12.35 4.77
C GLU A 96 12.13 -12.78 5.87
N ARG A 97 11.92 -11.96 6.91
CA ARG A 97 10.97 -12.23 7.99
C ARG A 97 9.54 -12.46 7.48
N ILE A 98 9.07 -11.60 6.57
CA ILE A 98 7.73 -11.74 6.00
C ILE A 98 7.66 -12.99 5.12
N ILE A 99 8.66 -13.25 4.27
CA ILE A 99 8.72 -14.46 3.44
C ILE A 99 8.66 -15.71 4.31
N HIS A 100 9.43 -15.76 5.41
CA HIS A 100 9.41 -16.87 6.34
C HIS A 100 8.03 -17.07 6.97
N SER A 101 7.43 -16.00 7.50
CA SER A 101 6.09 -16.05 8.09
C SER A 101 5.04 -16.56 7.10
N VAL A 102 5.10 -16.12 5.85
CA VAL A 102 4.17 -16.57 4.80
C VAL A 102 4.36 -18.06 4.49
N ALA A 103 5.59 -18.56 4.48
CA ALA A 103 5.88 -19.98 4.28
C ALA A 103 5.42 -20.84 5.47
N GLU A 104 5.49 -20.33 6.70
CA GLU A 104 4.97 -21.00 7.89
C GLU A 104 3.45 -21.10 7.90
N ASP A 105 2.76 -20.03 7.48
CA ASP A 105 1.29 -20.00 7.40
C ASP A 105 0.73 -20.84 6.24
N HIS A 106 1.58 -21.22 5.29
CA HIS A 106 1.22 -21.93 4.07
C HIS A 106 2.24 -23.02 3.76
N GLU A 107 2.10 -24.21 4.36
CA GLU A 107 3.08 -25.31 4.34
C GLU A 107 3.64 -25.68 2.94
N ASP A 108 2.83 -25.56 1.88
CA ASP A 108 3.24 -25.88 0.50
C ASP A 108 3.75 -24.67 -0.31
N ALA A 109 3.69 -23.46 0.25
CA ALA A 109 4.06 -22.24 -0.43
C ALA A 109 5.57 -22.01 -0.37
N ARG A 110 6.20 -21.87 -1.53
CA ARG A 110 7.62 -21.50 -1.64
C ARG A 110 7.75 -20.15 -2.28
N SER A 111 8.67 -19.34 -1.74
CA SER A 111 9.01 -18.07 -2.37
C SER A 111 9.66 -18.33 -3.73
N ILE A 112 9.21 -17.61 -4.74
CA ILE A 112 9.80 -17.55 -6.08
C ILE A 112 10.79 -16.39 -6.24
N LYS A 113 11.02 -15.62 -5.16
CA LYS A 113 11.97 -14.50 -5.11
C LYS A 113 12.93 -14.65 -3.93
N THR A 114 14.17 -14.22 -4.11
CA THR A 114 15.06 -13.99 -2.96
C THR A 114 14.58 -12.76 -2.17
N PRO A 115 15.00 -12.61 -0.89
CA PRO A 115 14.72 -11.39 -0.13
C PRO A 115 15.16 -10.11 -0.85
N GLU A 116 16.31 -10.11 -1.55
CA GLU A 116 16.80 -8.95 -2.30
C GLU A 116 15.92 -8.62 -3.51
N GLU A 117 15.53 -9.64 -4.28
CA GLU A 117 14.59 -9.47 -5.40
C GLU A 117 13.23 -8.96 -4.91
N MET A 118 12.80 -9.43 -3.74
CA MET A 118 11.57 -8.97 -3.10
C MET A 118 11.68 -7.49 -2.68
N VAL A 119 12.77 -7.09 -2.04
CA VAL A 119 13.01 -5.69 -1.64
C VAL A 119 13.01 -4.77 -2.85
N GLU A 120 13.71 -5.13 -3.93
CA GLU A 120 13.75 -4.30 -5.13
C GLU A 120 12.35 -4.18 -5.76
N TRP A 121 11.62 -5.29 -5.85
CA TRP A 121 10.25 -5.28 -6.36
C TRP A 121 9.30 -4.44 -5.49
N LEU A 122 9.38 -4.58 -4.16
CA LEU A 122 8.59 -3.78 -3.21
C LEU A 122 8.95 -2.29 -3.34
N ARG A 123 10.23 -1.95 -3.46
CA ARG A 123 10.68 -0.56 -3.61
C ARG A 123 10.12 0.04 -4.90
N GLN A 124 10.15 -0.69 -6.01
CA GLN A 124 9.56 -0.24 -7.28
C GLN A 124 8.06 -0.05 -7.17
N PHE A 125 7.34 -1.01 -6.59
CA PHE A 125 5.90 -0.92 -6.35
C PHE A 125 5.54 0.31 -5.51
N HIS A 126 6.20 0.50 -4.37
CA HIS A 126 5.92 1.62 -3.46
C HIS A 126 6.31 2.97 -4.03
N THR A 127 7.37 3.02 -4.84
CA THR A 127 7.73 4.23 -5.60
C THR A 127 6.60 4.62 -6.54
N GLU A 128 6.08 3.68 -7.33
CA GLU A 128 4.99 3.97 -8.26
C GLU A 128 3.69 4.32 -7.53
N LEU A 129 3.36 3.56 -6.48
CA LEU A 129 2.19 3.83 -5.65
C LEU A 129 2.23 5.23 -5.04
N ALA A 130 3.35 5.61 -4.41
CA ALA A 130 3.52 6.93 -3.82
C ALA A 130 3.42 8.06 -4.87
N ARG A 131 3.93 7.83 -6.08
CA ARG A 131 3.84 8.78 -7.20
C ARG A 131 2.39 9.00 -7.62
N ARG A 132 1.62 7.94 -7.81
CA ARG A 132 0.21 8.01 -8.22
C ARG A 132 -0.69 8.60 -7.13
N LEU A 133 -0.51 8.16 -5.88
CA LEU A 133 -1.25 8.70 -4.73
C LEU A 133 -1.02 10.21 -4.57
N HIS A 134 0.23 10.65 -4.71
CA HIS A 134 0.57 12.08 -4.68
C HIS A 134 -0.18 12.89 -5.75
N ARG A 135 -0.33 12.32 -6.95
CA ARG A 135 -1.06 12.94 -8.07
C ARG A 135 -2.58 12.78 -7.97
N GLY A 136 -3.07 11.98 -7.03
CA GLY A 136 -4.49 11.64 -6.91
C GLY A 136 -5.00 10.74 -8.03
N GLU A 137 -4.11 9.97 -8.66
CA GLU A 137 -4.41 9.01 -9.72
C GLU A 137 -4.96 7.69 -9.14
N ASP A 138 -5.61 6.88 -9.99
CA ASP A 138 -6.00 5.52 -9.62
C ASP A 138 -4.76 4.62 -9.49
N VAL A 139 -4.82 3.71 -8.52
CA VAL A 139 -3.74 2.83 -8.09
C VAL A 139 -4.14 1.35 -8.12
N LEU A 140 -5.40 1.05 -8.43
CA LEU A 140 -5.91 -0.32 -8.34
C LEU A 140 -5.40 -1.24 -9.44
N ASP A 141 -5.01 -0.66 -10.58
CA ASP A 141 -4.30 -1.37 -11.65
C ASP A 141 -2.89 -1.78 -11.25
N LEU A 142 -2.32 -1.23 -10.17
CA LEU A 142 -1.02 -1.67 -9.64
C LEU A 142 -1.12 -3.02 -8.91
N VAL A 143 -2.31 -3.44 -8.47
CA VAL A 143 -2.48 -4.68 -7.69
C VAL A 143 -2.01 -5.88 -8.53
N PRO A 144 -0.98 -6.64 -8.08
CA PRO A 144 -0.35 -7.69 -8.90
C PRO A 144 -1.30 -8.82 -9.27
N GLU A 145 -1.38 -9.17 -10.56
CA GLU A 145 -2.32 -10.13 -11.19
C GLU A 145 -2.32 -11.52 -10.64
#